data_AF-A0A1T0CSD0-F1
#
_entry.id   AF-A0A1T0CSD0-F1
#
_cell.length_a   1.000
_cell.length_b   1.000
_cell.length_c   1.000
_cell.angle_alpha   90.00
_cell.angle_beta   90.00
_cell.angle_gamma   90.00
#
_symmetry.space_group_name_H-M   'P 1'
#
loop_
_entity.id
_entity.type
_entity.pdbx_description
1 polymer ?
#
loop_
_entity_poly.entity_id
_entity_poly.type
_entity_poly.pdbx_seq_one_letter_code
_entity_poly.pdbx_strand_id
1 'polypeptide(L)'
;MNTHPFAFIVPVIVFVISIAHFVISGERPYGRDKPYANRTKIFQEFQQEMPKLTKGLGEPTRIFHAHKQGADFVGISHSYPKSETLTQLVHTNATEHNWQITTSSDATTTLYCRNQQELRIEPSSLHPNVVVISLYFYTNPKDRSCP
;
A
#
# COMPACT_ATOMS: atom_id res chain seq x y z
N MET A 1 22.55 22.23 -22.27
CA MET A 1 21.47 21.34 -21.77
C MET A 1 21.72 21.17 -20.28
N ASN A 2 21.07 21.99 -19.44
CA ASN A 2 21.25 21.94 -17.99
C ASN A 2 20.21 20.97 -17.41
N THR A 3 20.63 19.75 -17.11
CA THR A 3 19.88 18.82 -16.28
C THR A 3 19.83 19.39 -14.86
N HIS A 4 18.67 19.92 -14.47
CA HIS A 4 18.44 20.45 -13.13
C HIS A 4 18.60 19.31 -12.10
N PRO A 5 19.52 19.44 -11.12
CA PRO A 5 19.70 18.44 -10.06
C PRO A 5 18.52 18.38 -9.06
N PHE A 6 17.55 19.28 -9.19
CA PHE A 6 16.39 19.38 -8.29
C PHE A 6 15.32 18.30 -8.49
N ALA A 7 15.29 17.62 -9.64
CA ALA A 7 14.27 16.60 -9.92
C ALA A 7 14.43 15.32 -9.06
N PHE A 8 15.64 15.04 -8.57
CA PHE A 8 15.91 13.86 -7.72
C PHE A 8 15.86 14.15 -6.22
N ILE A 9 15.96 15.42 -5.82
CA ILE A 9 16.09 15.79 -4.40
C ILE A 9 14.73 15.78 -3.69
N VAL A 10 13.67 16.22 -4.38
CA VAL A 10 12.31 16.30 -3.81
C VAL A 10 11.72 14.92 -3.44
N PRO A 11 11.74 13.89 -4.31
CA PRO A 11 11.18 12.59 -3.94
C PRO A 11 11.99 11.92 -2.82
N VAL A 12 13.32 12.11 -2.79
CA VAL A 12 14.18 11.56 -1.74
C VAL A 12 13.91 12.21 -0.37
N ILE A 13 13.69 13.54 -0.32
CA ILE A 13 13.41 14.24 0.93
C ILE A 13 12.03 13.86 1.50
N VAL A 14 10.99 13.79 0.67
CA VAL A 14 9.65 13.34 1.09
C VAL A 14 9.69 11.89 1.59
N PHE A 15 10.48 11.05 0.92
CA PHE A 15 10.70 9.65 1.29
C PHE A 15 11.43 9.49 2.63
N VAL A 16 12.49 10.27 2.88
CA VAL A 16 13.24 10.25 4.15
C VAL A 16 12.41 10.78 5.33
N ILE A 17 11.61 11.82 5.13
CA ILE A 17 10.73 12.36 6.18
C ILE A 17 9.62 11.36 6.55
N SER A 18 9.12 10.59 5.58
CA SER A 18 8.12 9.54 5.81
C SER A 18 8.71 8.36 6.61
N ILE A 19 9.97 7.97 6.32
CA ILE A 19 10.70 6.95 7.09
C ILE A 19 10.91 7.40 8.54
N ALA A 20 11.32 8.65 8.75
CA ALA A 20 11.54 9.18 10.09
C ALA A 20 10.25 9.16 10.93
N HIS A 21 9.11 9.56 10.36
CA HIS A 21 7.82 9.47 11.06
C HIS A 21 7.40 8.02 11.33
N PHE A 22 7.66 7.08 10.41
CA PHE A 22 7.35 5.66 10.62
C PHE A 22 8.18 5.01 11.75
N VAL A 23 9.44 5.42 11.89
CA VAL A 23 10.35 4.93 12.94
C VAL A 23 10.11 5.62 14.28
N ILE A 24 9.76 6.91 14.27
CA ILE A 24 9.66 7.76 15.48
C ILE A 24 8.25 7.83 16.06
N SER A 25 7.19 7.67 15.25
CA SER A 25 5.78 7.70 15.69
C SER A 25 5.37 6.40 16.40
N GLY A 26 6.19 5.97 17.37
CA GLY A 26 5.87 5.02 18.42
C GLY A 26 4.77 5.53 19.34
N GLU A 27 3.60 5.84 18.77
CA GLU A 27 2.37 5.82 19.52
C GLU A 27 2.10 4.38 19.96
N ARG A 28 1.73 4.29 21.23
CA ARG A 28 2.03 3.20 22.15
C ARG A 28 1.29 1.88 21.84
N PRO A 29 1.82 0.76 22.32
CA PRO A 29 1.41 -0.57 21.91
C PRO A 29 0.12 -1.00 22.60
N TYR A 30 -0.87 -1.41 21.82
CA TYR A 30 -1.69 -2.54 22.26
C TYR A 30 -0.85 -3.81 22.03
N GLY A 31 -0.47 -4.47 23.12
CA GLY A 31 0.28 -5.72 23.13
C GLY A 31 1.80 -5.52 23.16
N ARG A 32 2.37 -5.41 24.36
CA ARG A 32 3.82 -5.38 24.63
C ARG A 32 4.53 -6.68 24.22
N ASP A 33 3.78 -7.73 23.89
CA ASP A 33 4.31 -9.09 23.69
C ASP A 33 4.00 -9.70 22.32
N LYS A 34 3.47 -8.92 21.35
CA LYS A 34 3.39 -9.38 19.97
C LYS A 34 4.62 -8.86 19.22
N PRO A 35 5.63 -9.71 18.95
CA PRO A 35 6.77 -9.30 18.16
C PRO A 35 6.25 -8.98 16.77
N TYR A 36 6.24 -7.70 16.40
CA TYR A 36 6.29 -7.35 14.99
C TYR A 36 7.60 -7.94 14.49
N ALA A 37 7.55 -9.16 13.94
CA ALA A 37 8.70 -9.88 13.45
C ALA A 37 9.24 -9.12 12.23
N ASN A 38 10.05 -8.10 12.54
CA ASN A 38 10.78 -7.23 11.66
C ASN A 38 9.92 -6.25 10.81
N ARG A 39 9.45 -5.14 11.43
CA ARG A 39 8.82 -4.00 10.72
C ARG A 39 9.65 -3.52 9.52
N THR A 40 10.99 -3.56 9.64
CA THR A 40 11.91 -3.22 8.55
C THR A 40 11.75 -4.15 7.36
N LYS A 41 11.57 -5.46 7.60
CA LYS A 41 11.32 -6.43 6.53
C LYS A 41 9.99 -6.15 5.80
N ILE A 42 8.92 -5.88 6.56
CA ILE A 42 7.62 -5.55 5.96
C ILE A 42 7.71 -4.26 5.11
N PHE A 43 8.43 -3.26 5.62
CA PHE A 43 8.65 -2.02 4.87
C PHE A 43 9.50 -2.25 3.61
N GLN A 44 10.53 -3.10 3.67
CA GLN A 44 11.33 -3.50 2.50
C GLN A 44 10.49 -4.26 1.46
N GLU A 45 9.63 -5.19 1.90
CA GLU A 45 8.72 -5.90 1.01
C GLU A 45 7.73 -4.93 0.35
N PHE A 46 7.20 -3.96 1.10
CA PHE A 46 6.38 -2.90 0.54
C PHE A 46 7.12 -2.10 -0.54
N GLN A 47 8.35 -1.67 -0.26
CA GLN A 47 9.18 -0.92 -1.21
C GLN A 47 9.44 -1.69 -2.51
N GLN A 48 9.45 -3.02 -2.45
CA GLN A 48 9.62 -3.87 -3.61
C GLN A 48 8.31 -4.12 -4.37
N GLU A 49 7.19 -4.26 -3.66
CA GLU A 49 5.92 -4.70 -4.27
C GLU A 49 5.05 -3.56 -4.79
N MET A 50 4.93 -2.45 -4.05
CA MET A 50 4.05 -1.36 -4.46
C MET A 50 4.44 -0.77 -5.83
N PRO A 51 5.73 -0.52 -6.15
CA PRO A 51 6.11 -0.02 -7.48
C PRO A 51 5.81 -0.99 -8.63
N LYS A 52 5.81 -2.30 -8.37
CA LYS A 52 5.43 -3.31 -9.35
C LYS A 52 3.94 -3.22 -9.66
N LEU A 53 3.13 -3.12 -8.61
CA LEU A 53 1.67 -3.05 -8.70
C LEU A 53 1.17 -1.75 -9.35
N THR A 54 1.83 -0.64 -9.06
CA THR A 54 1.45 0.69 -9.57
C THR A 54 2.25 1.14 -10.79
N LYS A 55 3.03 0.22 -11.40
CA LYS A 55 3.84 0.53 -12.58
C LYS A 55 2.97 1.10 -13.69
N GLY A 56 3.35 2.28 -14.19
CA GLY A 56 2.64 2.98 -15.26
C GLY A 56 1.51 3.91 -14.80
N LEU A 57 1.17 3.98 -13.50
CA LEU A 57 0.19 4.93 -12.97
C LEU A 57 0.73 6.34 -12.72
N GLY A 58 2.05 6.53 -12.82
CA GLY A 58 2.72 7.75 -12.38
C GLY A 58 2.85 7.85 -10.86
N GLU A 59 3.14 9.05 -10.37
CA GLU A 59 3.33 9.29 -8.93
C GLU A 59 2.00 9.35 -8.17
N PRO A 60 1.91 8.75 -6.97
CA PRO A 60 0.72 8.86 -6.14
C PRO A 60 0.53 10.31 -5.69
N THR A 61 -0.73 10.75 -5.61
CA THR A 61 -1.06 12.08 -5.10
C THR A 61 -0.77 12.19 -3.61
N ARG A 62 -0.95 11.10 -2.85
CA ARG A 62 -0.69 11.00 -1.41
C ARG A 62 -0.35 9.56 -1.03
N ILE A 63 0.42 9.42 0.04
CA ILE A 63 0.82 8.15 0.64
C ILE A 63 0.36 8.16 2.09
N PHE A 64 -0.34 7.12 2.51
CA PHE A 64 -0.84 6.95 3.88
C PHE A 64 -0.38 5.62 4.45
N HIS A 65 -0.07 5.60 5.75
CA HIS A 65 0.21 4.37 6.49
C HIS A 65 -1.03 3.99 7.30
N ALA A 66 -1.42 2.71 7.22
CA ALA A 66 -2.58 2.18 7.91
C ALA A 66 -2.16 1.08 8.91
N HIS A 67 -2.68 1.19 10.12
CA HIS A 67 -2.67 0.15 11.15
C HIS A 67 -4.09 0.07 11.71
N LYS A 68 -4.71 -1.12 11.73
CA LYS A 68 -6.08 -1.29 12.23
C LYS A 68 -6.06 -1.90 13.61
N GLN A 69 -6.87 -1.37 14.51
CA GLN A 69 -7.08 -1.98 15.82
C GLN A 69 -7.63 -3.41 15.68
N GLY A 70 -7.03 -4.36 16.40
CA GLY A 70 -7.47 -5.75 16.47
C GLY A 70 -6.99 -6.67 15.33
N ALA A 71 -6.39 -6.13 14.26
CA ALA A 71 -5.75 -6.91 13.21
C ALA A 71 -4.27 -6.54 13.17
N ASP A 72 -3.38 -7.51 13.36
CA ASP A 72 -1.94 -7.24 13.35
C ASP A 72 -1.44 -7.12 11.89
N PHE A 73 -1.75 -6.02 11.20
CA PHE A 73 -1.27 -5.72 9.85
C PHE A 73 -0.52 -4.39 9.76
N VAL A 74 0.35 -4.27 8.75
CA VAL A 74 0.91 -3.00 8.30
C VAL A 74 0.42 -2.76 6.87
N GLY A 75 -0.22 -1.63 6.64
CA GLY A 75 -0.75 -1.24 5.32
C GLY A 75 -0.17 0.07 4.84
N ILE A 76 0.01 0.21 3.53
CA ILE A 76 0.28 1.51 2.91
C ILE A 76 -0.69 1.71 1.75
N SER A 77 -1.24 2.91 1.70
CA SER A 77 -2.25 3.30 0.75
C SER A 77 -1.75 4.46 -0.09
N HIS A 78 -1.86 4.32 -1.40
CA HIS A 78 -1.57 5.36 -2.38
C HIS A 78 -2.88 5.87 -2.99
N SER A 79 -3.03 7.18 -3.08
CA SER A 79 -4.18 7.78 -3.76
C SER A 79 -3.80 8.20 -5.17
N TYR A 80 -4.61 7.83 -6.16
CA TYR A 80 -4.44 8.19 -7.56
C TYR A 80 -5.71 8.87 -8.10
N PRO A 81 -5.58 9.76 -9.10
CA PRO A 81 -6.74 10.24 -9.84
C PRO A 81 -7.53 9.06 -10.41
N LYS A 82 -8.85 9.10 -10.29
CA LYS A 82 -9.73 8.09 -10.86
C LYS A 82 -9.59 8.11 -12.39
N SER A 83 -9.24 6.96 -12.95
CA SER A 83 -9.17 6.72 -14.40
C SER A 83 -9.80 5.37 -14.69
N GLU A 84 -10.47 5.25 -15.84
CA GLU A 84 -11.03 3.97 -16.32
C GLU A 84 -9.95 2.90 -16.49
N THR A 85 -8.74 3.32 -16.85
CA THR A 85 -7.61 2.40 -17.09
C THR A 85 -6.87 2.01 -15.83
N LEU A 86 -7.08 2.69 -14.70
CA LEU A 86 -6.30 2.48 -13.48
C LEU A 86 -6.48 1.06 -12.94
N THR A 87 -7.74 0.66 -12.74
CA THR A 87 -8.04 -0.66 -12.18
C THR A 87 -7.56 -1.77 -13.12
N GLN A 88 -7.67 -1.57 -14.44
CA GLN A 88 -7.19 -2.53 -15.43
C GLN A 88 -5.66 -2.64 -15.42
N LEU A 89 -4.93 -1.53 -15.29
CA LEU A 89 -3.47 -1.55 -15.23
C LEU A 89 -2.98 -2.27 -13.98
N VAL A 90 -3.56 -1.95 -12.82
CA VAL A 90 -3.22 -2.63 -11.56
C VAL A 90 -3.60 -4.11 -11.63
N HIS A 91 -4.74 -4.45 -12.26
CA HIS A 91 -5.13 -5.84 -12.49
C HIS A 91 -4.09 -6.62 -13.29
N THR A 92 -3.63 -6.05 -14.41
CA THR A 92 -2.59 -6.65 -15.24
C THR A 92 -1.30 -6.83 -14.45
N ASN A 93 -0.81 -5.78 -13.78
CA ASN A 93 0.40 -5.82 -12.97
C ASN A 93 0.29 -6.86 -11.83
N ALA A 94 -0.85 -6.91 -11.15
CA ALA A 94 -1.11 -7.85 -10.07
C ALA A 94 -1.06 -9.30 -10.59
N THR A 95 -1.70 -9.56 -11.73
CA THR A 95 -1.73 -10.89 -12.37
C THR A 95 -0.33 -11.32 -12.81
N GLU A 96 0.45 -10.43 -13.44
CA GLU A 96 1.86 -10.68 -13.81
C GLU A 96 2.75 -11.02 -12.60
N HIS A 97 2.39 -10.51 -11.42
CA HIS A 97 3.10 -10.74 -10.16
C HIS A 97 2.43 -11.78 -9.25
N ASN A 98 1.65 -12.69 -9.83
CA ASN A 98 1.02 -13.85 -9.18
C ASN A 98 0.05 -13.50 -8.04
N TRP A 99 -0.61 -12.35 -8.14
CA TRP A 99 -1.72 -12.02 -7.25
C TRP A 99 -3.01 -12.63 -7.77
N GLN A 100 -3.78 -13.23 -6.86
CA GLN A 100 -5.05 -13.87 -7.19
C GLN A 100 -6.20 -12.92 -6.87
N ILE A 101 -7.00 -12.59 -7.88
CA ILE A 101 -8.23 -11.82 -7.67
C ILE A 101 -9.20 -12.64 -6.81
N THR A 102 -9.76 -11.99 -5.80
CA THR A 102 -10.79 -12.58 -4.93
C THR A 102 -12.07 -11.76 -5.07
N THR A 103 -13.22 -12.44 -5.03
CA THR A 103 -14.51 -11.76 -5.01
C THR A 103 -14.65 -10.96 -3.72
N SER A 104 -14.65 -9.64 -3.84
CA SER A 104 -15.07 -8.74 -2.77
C SER A 104 -16.59 -8.83 -2.60
N SER A 105 -17.07 -8.74 -1.35
CA SER A 105 -18.50 -8.60 -1.07
C SER A 105 -19.06 -7.25 -1.54
N ASP A 106 -18.19 -6.26 -1.74
CA ASP A 106 -18.51 -4.94 -2.27
C ASP A 106 -18.10 -4.86 -3.75
N ALA A 107 -19.06 -4.54 -4.62
CA ALA A 107 -18.86 -4.40 -6.06
C ALA A 107 -17.91 -3.24 -6.45
N THR A 108 -17.62 -2.33 -5.52
CA THR A 108 -16.76 -1.16 -5.75
C THR A 108 -15.31 -1.39 -5.35
N THR A 109 -15.01 -2.47 -4.64
CA THR A 109 -13.66 -2.82 -4.19
C THR A 109 -13.12 -3.99 -5.00
N THR A 110 -11.97 -3.80 -5.63
CA THR A 110 -11.23 -4.91 -6.23
C THR A 110 -10.20 -5.43 -5.22
N LEU A 111 -10.27 -6.72 -4.93
CA LEU A 111 -9.43 -7.38 -3.94
C LEU A 111 -8.50 -8.40 -4.62
N TYR A 112 -7.21 -8.34 -4.29
CA TYR A 112 -6.23 -9.34 -4.67
C TYR A 112 -5.51 -9.90 -3.45
N CYS A 113 -5.18 -11.17 -3.53
CA CYS A 113 -4.60 -11.93 -2.45
C CYS A 113 -3.32 -12.61 -2.93
N ARG A 114 -2.29 -12.56 -2.09
CA ARG A 114 -1.05 -13.30 -2.33
C ARG A 114 -0.37 -13.55 -0.99
N ASN A 115 -0.26 -14.82 -0.58
CA ASN A 115 0.28 -15.19 0.74
C ASN A 115 -0.47 -14.48 1.89
N GLN A 116 0.26 -13.91 2.85
CA GLN A 116 -0.27 -13.09 3.95
C GLN A 116 -0.43 -11.60 3.55
N GLN A 117 -0.53 -11.32 2.25
CA GLN A 117 -0.65 -9.97 1.71
C GLN A 117 -1.98 -9.78 1.00
N GLU A 118 -2.48 -8.56 1.05
CA GLU A 118 -3.75 -8.18 0.47
C GLU A 118 -3.63 -6.83 -0.23
N LEU A 119 -4.06 -6.77 -1.47
CA LEU A 119 -4.11 -5.57 -2.28
C LEU A 119 -5.56 -5.18 -2.50
N ARG A 120 -5.94 -3.98 -2.06
CA ARG A 120 -7.27 -3.40 -2.29
C ARG A 120 -7.17 -2.22 -3.24
N ILE A 121 -8.15 -2.12 -4.11
CA ILE A 121 -8.41 -0.96 -4.94
C ILE A 121 -9.83 -0.53 -4.65
N GLU A 122 -10.02 0.65 -4.09
CA GLU A 122 -11.34 1.15 -3.70
C GLU A 122 -11.47 2.65 -3.97
N PRO A 123 -12.68 3.15 -4.27
CA PRO A 123 -12.91 4.58 -4.37
C PRO A 123 -12.65 5.26 -3.01
N SER A 124 -12.07 6.46 -3.03
CA SER A 124 -11.90 7.22 -1.79
C SER A 124 -13.25 7.73 -1.27
N SER A 125 -13.55 7.46 -0.01
CA SER A 125 -14.75 7.98 0.67
C SER A 125 -14.71 9.50 0.89
N LEU A 126 -13.51 10.11 0.90
CA LEU A 126 -13.30 11.54 1.12
C LEU A 126 -13.17 12.32 -0.19
N HIS A 127 -12.74 11.67 -1.27
CA HIS A 127 -12.43 12.31 -2.55
C HIS A 127 -13.02 11.50 -3.71
N PRO A 128 -14.20 11.87 -4.26
CA PRO A 128 -14.93 11.04 -5.22
C PRO A 128 -14.20 10.81 -6.55
N ASN A 129 -13.21 11.66 -6.88
CA ASN A 129 -12.38 11.56 -8.09
C ASN A 129 -11.04 10.86 -7.83
N VAL A 130 -10.93 10.13 -6.72
CA VAL A 130 -9.69 9.47 -6.30
C VAL A 130 -9.97 7.99 -6.05
N VAL A 131 -9.04 7.15 -6.48
CA VAL A 131 -8.97 5.73 -6.14
C VAL A 131 -7.82 5.52 -5.18
N VAL A 132 -8.05 4.72 -4.14
CA VAL A 132 -7.06 4.34 -3.16
C VAL A 132 -6.60 2.91 -3.47
N ILE A 133 -5.30 2.74 -3.63
CA ILE A 133 -4.65 1.43 -3.76
C ILE A 133 -3.94 1.15 -2.44
N SER A 134 -4.39 0.14 -1.71
CA SER A 134 -3.88 -0.23 -0.39
C SER A 134 -3.22 -1.60 -0.43
N LEU A 135 -1.99 -1.70 0.03
CA LEU A 135 -1.27 -2.97 0.20
C LEU A 135 -1.10 -3.26 1.69
N TYR A 136 -1.67 -4.37 2.15
CA TYR A 136 -1.64 -4.82 3.55
C TYR A 136 -0.78 -6.07 3.71
N PHE A 137 -0.01 -6.12 4.79
CA PHE A 137 0.78 -7.26 5.22
C PHE A 137 0.29 -7.71 6.59
N TYR A 138 -0.34 -8.89 6.65
CA TYR A 138 -0.87 -9.44 7.89
C TYR A 138 0.19 -10.29 8.58
N THR A 139 0.39 -10.09 9.88
CA THR A 139 1.29 -10.93 10.70
C THR A 139 0.57 -12.16 11.26
N ASN A 140 -0.76 -12.13 11.33
CA ASN A 140 -1.60 -13.26 11.69
C ASN A 140 -2.49 -13.66 10.49
N PRO A 141 -2.32 -14.87 9.94
CA PRO A 141 -3.12 -15.36 8.81
C PRO A 141 -4.63 -15.39 9.05
N LYS A 142 -5.08 -15.43 10.31
CA LYS A 142 -6.51 -15.46 10.65
C LYS A 142 -7.20 -14.11 10.47
N ASP A 143 -6.44 -13.02 10.39
CA ASP A 143 -6.96 -11.66 10.31
C ASP A 143 -7.10 -11.18 8.86
N ARG A 144 -6.68 -12.00 7.89
CA ARG A 144 -6.71 -11.67 6.47
C ARG A 144 -8.15 -11.69 5.95
N SER A 145 -8.49 -10.80 5.02
CA SER A 145 -9.79 -10.86 4.33
C SER A 145 -9.80 -11.86 3.16
N CYS A 146 -8.63 -12.43 2.84
CA CYS A 146 -8.44 -13.46 1.83
C CYS A 146 -8.79 -14.86 2.37
N PRO A 147 -9.41 -15.75 1.56
CA PRO A 147 -9.63 -17.14 1.95
C PRO A 147 -8.33 -17.89 2.25
#